data_AF-R1EYZ9-F1
#
_entry.id   AF-R1EYZ9-F1
#
_cell.length_a   1.000
_cell.length_b   1.000
_cell.length_c   1.000
_cell.angle_alpha   90.00
_cell.angle_beta   90.00
_cell.angle_gamma   90.00
#
_symmetry.space_group_name_H-M   'P 1'
#
loop_
_entity.id
_entity.type
_entity.pdbx_description
1 polymer ?
#
loop_
_entity_poly.entity_id
_entity_poly.type
_entity_poly.pdbx_seq_one_letter_code
_entity_poly.pdbx_strand_id
1 'polypeptide(L)'
;MNTIRSTAYGWGILIVAGGGAYYFAKKEINAERAEKAAADRRKREMQQRLEAQAFSNGGANPSHEASQDPAPTRHAPATEGQQVLEKSKYEASEPFRSRKGDRFS
;
A
#
# COMPACT_ATOMS: atom_id res chain seq x y z
N MET A 1 58.98 22.31 -15.43
CA MET A 1 57.69 21.62 -15.26
C MET A 1 56.83 22.17 -14.10
N ASN A 2 57.18 23.32 -13.50
CA ASN A 2 56.48 23.84 -12.31
C ASN A 2 56.15 25.33 -12.51
N THR A 3 55.35 25.65 -13.53
CA THR A 3 54.99 27.06 -13.79
C THR A 3 53.65 27.39 -13.16
N ILE A 4 53.45 28.64 -12.76
CA ILE A 4 52.17 29.13 -12.22
C ILE A 4 51.01 28.81 -13.19
N ARG A 5 51.29 28.77 -14.49
CA ARG A 5 50.33 28.39 -15.54
C ARG A 5 49.87 26.94 -15.41
N SER A 6 50.79 25.98 -15.24
CA SER A 6 50.43 24.56 -15.04
C SER A 6 49.62 24.34 -13.77
N THR A 7 49.93 25.08 -12.71
CA THR A 7 49.14 25.05 -11.47
C THR A 7 47.74 25.62 -11.70
N ALA A 8 47.63 26.78 -12.36
CA ALA A 8 46.33 27.40 -12.68
C ALA A 8 45.43 26.46 -13.51
N TYR A 9 45.99 25.73 -14.48
CA TYR A 9 45.24 24.73 -15.24
C TYR A 9 44.76 23.57 -14.37
N GLY A 10 45.60 23.07 -13.45
CA GLY A 10 45.21 22.02 -12.51
C GLY A 10 44.05 22.43 -11.60
N TRP A 11 44.08 23.65 -11.07
CA TRP A 11 42.99 24.18 -10.26
C TRP A 11 41.72 24.44 -11.08
N GLY A 12 41.86 24.91 -12.32
CA GLY A 12 40.73 25.08 -13.24
C GLY A 12 40.00 23.76 -13.51
N ILE A 13 40.74 22.68 -13.74
CA ILE A 13 40.17 21.33 -13.93
C ILE A 13 39.42 20.86 -12.68
N LEU A 14 39.94 21.11 -11.48
CA LEU A 14 39.27 20.74 -10.22
C LEU A 14 37.93 21.49 -10.04
N ILE A 15 37.89 22.78 -10.36
CA ILE A 15 36.66 23.59 -10.27
C ILE A 15 35.61 23.09 -11.27
N VAL A 16 36.02 22.82 -12.52
CA VAL A 16 35.11 22.32 -13.56
C VAL A 16 34.60 20.91 -13.22
N ALA A 17 35.47 20.02 -12.74
CA ALA A 17 35.07 18.67 -12.32
C ALA A 17 34.09 18.71 -11.14
N GLY A 18 34.37 19.53 -10.10
CA GLY A 18 33.48 19.69 -8.95
C GLY A 18 32.15 20.36 -9.30
N GLY A 19 32.17 21.42 -10.11
CA GLY A 19 30.96 22.11 -10.57
C GLY A 19 30.10 21.24 -11.49
N GLY A 20 30.73 20.46 -12.36
CA GLY A 20 30.05 19.47 -13.22
C GLY A 20 29.35 18.40 -12.38
N ALA A 21 30.05 17.79 -11.42
CA ALA A 21 29.46 16.80 -10.52
C ALA A 21 28.28 17.36 -9.71
N TYR A 22 28.38 18.60 -9.20
CA TYR A 22 27.29 19.27 -8.50
C TYR A 22 26.07 19.52 -9.41
N TYR A 23 26.29 19.91 -10.66
CA TYR A 23 25.21 20.15 -11.61
C TYR A 23 24.42 18.87 -11.93
N PHE A 24 25.11 17.77 -12.21
CA PHE A 24 24.47 16.48 -12.47
C PHE A 24 23.74 15.94 -11.24
N ALA A 25 24.35 16.03 -10.04
CA ALA A 25 23.69 15.62 -8.80
C ALA A 25 22.41 16.43 -8.50
N LYS A 26 22.41 17.75 -8.77
CA LYS A 26 21.23 18.60 -8.53
C LYS A 26 20.12 18.39 -9.56
N LYS A 27 20.47 17.98 -10.79
CA LYS A 27 19.52 17.64 -11.84
C LYS A 27 18.68 16.42 -11.47
N GLU A 28 19.30 15.39 -10.88
CA GLU A 28 18.60 14.17 -10.44
C GLU A 28 17.66 14.44 -9.26
N ILE A 29 18.09 15.24 -8.28
CA ILE A 29 17.27 15.61 -7.11
C ILE A 29 16.01 16.40 -7.51
N ASN A 30 16.13 17.31 -8.46
CA ASN A 30 14.99 18.09 -8.93
C ASN A 30 14.04 17.26 -9.82
N ALA A 31 14.59 16.30 -10.59
CA ALA A 31 13.78 15.38 -11.39
C ALA A 31 12.93 14.46 -10.50
N GLU A 32 13.52 13.87 -9.46
CA GLU A 32 12.83 12.95 -8.55
C GLU A 32 11.71 13.67 -7.76
N ARG A 33 11.96 14.89 -7.27
CA ARG A 33 10.90 15.68 -6.60
C ARG A 33 9.79 16.08 -7.57
N ALA A 34 10.12 16.42 -8.82
CA ALA A 34 9.13 16.77 -9.82
C ALA A 34 8.27 15.56 -10.21
N GLU A 35 8.87 14.37 -10.32
CA GLU A 35 8.18 13.12 -10.62
C GLU A 35 7.26 12.69 -9.47
N LYS A 36 7.74 12.76 -8.22
CA LYS A 36 6.91 12.49 -7.04
C LYS A 36 5.72 13.45 -6.94
N ALA A 37 5.94 14.73 -7.20
CA ALA A 37 4.86 15.72 -7.25
C ALA A 37 3.89 15.49 -8.44
N ALA A 38 4.37 14.97 -9.57
CA ALA A 38 3.51 14.60 -10.69
C ALA A 38 2.69 13.34 -10.39
N ALA A 39 3.28 12.34 -9.75
CA ALA A 39 2.59 11.13 -9.32
C ALA A 39 1.49 11.43 -8.28
N ASP A 40 1.77 12.31 -7.32
CA ASP A 40 0.78 12.75 -6.33
C ASP A 40 -0.38 13.52 -6.97
N ARG A 41 -0.10 14.37 -7.97
CA ARG A 41 -1.15 15.07 -8.76
C ARG A 41 -2.02 14.07 -9.52
N ARG A 42 -1.42 13.10 -10.20
CA ARG A 42 -2.16 12.04 -10.93
C ARG A 42 -3.06 11.21 -10.02
N LYS A 43 -2.58 10.84 -8.82
CA LYS A 43 -3.40 10.12 -7.83
C LYS A 43 -4.61 10.95 -7.38
N ARG A 44 -4.40 12.24 -7.09
CA ARG A 44 -5.50 13.15 -6.70
C ARG A 44 -6.51 13.34 -7.82
N GLU A 45 -6.06 13.51 -9.07
CA GLU A 45 -6.95 13.61 -10.23
C GLU A 45 -7.76 12.32 -10.44
N MET A 46 -7.12 11.15 -10.31
CA MET A 46 -7.80 9.86 -10.42
C MET A 46 -8.85 9.70 -9.31
N GLN A 47 -8.51 10.07 -8.08
CA GLN A 47 -9.43 10.00 -6.95
C GLN A 47 -10.60 10.98 -7.13
N GLN A 48 -10.35 12.21 -7.57
CA GLN A 48 -11.41 13.17 -7.88
C GLN A 48 -12.34 12.65 -8.99
N ARG A 49 -11.82 11.95 -10.00
CA ARG A 49 -12.63 11.34 -11.05
C ARG A 49 -13.50 10.20 -10.50
N LEU A 50 -12.92 9.33 -9.66
CA LEU A 50 -13.66 8.27 -8.98
C LEU A 50 -14.73 8.84 -8.06
N GLU A 51 -14.42 9.88 -7.28
CA GLU A 51 -15.37 10.59 -6.44
C GLU A 51 -16.48 11.22 -7.28
N ALA A 52 -16.15 11.97 -8.35
CA ALA A 52 -17.15 12.54 -9.25
C ALA A 52 -18.03 11.48 -9.92
N GLN A 53 -17.45 10.34 -10.32
CA GLN A 53 -18.19 9.21 -10.87
C GLN A 53 -19.11 8.59 -9.82
N ALA A 54 -18.61 8.40 -8.60
CA ALA A 54 -19.35 7.87 -7.46
C ALA A 54 -20.54 8.78 -7.06
N PHE A 55 -20.35 10.11 -7.10
CA PHE A 55 -21.42 11.10 -6.90
C PHE A 55 -22.43 11.09 -8.06
N SER A 56 -21.98 10.92 -9.31
CA SER A 56 -22.88 10.92 -10.48
C SER A 56 -23.75 9.67 -10.59
N ASN A 57 -23.28 8.52 -10.09
CA ASN A 57 -23.96 7.24 -10.25
C ASN A 57 -24.90 6.89 -9.06
N GLY A 58 -25.17 7.84 -8.16
CA GLY A 58 -26.10 7.68 -7.03
C GLY A 58 -25.74 6.62 -5.99
N GLY A 59 -24.56 5.97 -6.12
CA GLY A 59 -24.21 4.75 -5.40
C GLY A 59 -23.31 4.92 -4.17
N ALA A 60 -22.82 6.13 -3.87
CA ALA A 60 -21.82 6.33 -2.81
C ALA A 60 -22.36 7.09 -1.59
N ASN A 61 -23.55 6.71 -1.12
CA ASN A 61 -23.95 7.09 0.23
C ASN A 61 -23.62 5.89 1.16
N PRO A 62 -22.57 5.95 1.98
CA PRO A 62 -22.25 4.88 2.92
C PRO A 62 -23.42 4.56 3.87
N SER A 63 -24.32 5.54 4.09
CA SER A 63 -25.56 5.34 4.83
C SER A 63 -26.57 4.42 4.12
N HIS A 64 -26.57 4.36 2.79
CA HIS A 64 -27.42 3.43 2.03
C HIS A 64 -26.83 2.01 2.03
N GLU A 65 -25.51 1.84 1.89
CA GLU A 65 -24.86 0.54 1.98
C GLU A 65 -25.01 -0.10 3.38
N ALA A 66 -24.91 0.69 4.45
CA ALA A 66 -25.15 0.22 5.82
C ALA A 66 -26.62 -0.16 6.10
N SER A 67 -27.56 0.32 5.28
CA SER A 67 -28.97 -0.08 5.32
C SER A 67 -29.27 -1.30 4.44
N GLN A 68 -28.38 -1.59 3.47
CA GLN A 68 -28.50 -2.69 2.51
C GLN A 68 -27.74 -3.94 2.92
N ASP A 69 -26.75 -3.82 3.80
CA ASP A 69 -26.14 -4.94 4.49
C ASP A 69 -26.89 -5.15 5.81
N PRO A 70 -27.91 -6.02 5.86
CA PRO A 70 -28.26 -6.63 7.11
C PRO A 70 -27.03 -7.45 7.48
N ALA A 71 -26.10 -6.84 8.22
CA ALA A 71 -25.07 -7.56 8.95
C ALA A 71 -25.81 -8.79 9.49
N PRO A 72 -25.42 -10.03 9.12
CA PRO A 72 -26.13 -11.19 9.59
C PRO A 72 -26.00 -11.15 11.11
N THR A 73 -27.00 -10.58 11.79
CA THR A 73 -27.16 -10.71 13.23
C THR A 73 -27.66 -12.13 13.38
N ARG A 74 -26.77 -13.08 13.10
CA ARG A 74 -27.01 -14.48 13.33
C ARG A 74 -26.88 -14.61 14.83
N HIS A 75 -28.03 -14.65 15.47
CA HIS A 75 -28.16 -15.02 16.87
C HIS A 75 -27.30 -16.27 17.11
N ALA A 76 -26.59 -16.31 18.24
CA ALA A 76 -25.90 -17.51 18.67
C ALA A 76 -26.87 -18.70 18.50
N PRO A 77 -26.45 -19.79 17.83
CA PRO A 77 -27.34 -20.86 17.43
C PRO A 77 -28.07 -21.41 18.65
N ALA A 78 -29.41 -21.29 18.64
CA ALA A 78 -30.26 -21.62 19.78
C ALA A 78 -30.51 -23.13 19.94
N THR A 79 -29.97 -23.95 19.02
CA THR A 79 -30.21 -25.39 18.97
C THR A 79 -28.96 -26.10 18.44
N GLU A 80 -28.61 -27.25 19.02
CA GLU A 80 -27.39 -28.01 18.67
C GLU A 80 -27.33 -28.39 17.18
N GLY A 81 -28.48 -28.67 16.55
CA GLY A 81 -28.55 -28.97 15.11
C GLY A 81 -28.14 -27.81 14.20
N GLN A 82 -28.30 -26.56 14.64
CA GLN A 82 -27.87 -25.38 13.88
C GLN A 82 -26.37 -25.13 14.01
N GLN A 83 -25.76 -25.43 15.17
CA GLN A 83 -24.29 -25.37 15.33
C GLN A 83 -23.56 -26.31 14.38
N VAL A 84 -24.09 -27.51 14.16
CA VAL A 84 -23.42 -28.54 13.34
C VAL A 84 -23.43 -28.19 11.85
N LEU A 85 -24.47 -27.54 11.36
CA LEU A 85 -24.61 -27.14 9.95
C LEU A 85 -23.87 -25.83 9.63
N GLU A 86 -23.58 -25.01 10.63
CA GLU A 86 -22.93 -23.70 10.50
C GLU A 86 -21.41 -23.72 10.67
N LYS A 87 -20.81 -24.90 10.82
CA LYS A 87 -19.36 -25.04 10.95
C LYS A 87 -18.64 -24.41 9.76
N SER A 88 -17.60 -23.64 10.03
CA SER A 88 -16.78 -23.03 8.99
C SER A 88 -16.14 -24.13 8.11
N LYS A 89 -15.78 -23.81 6.87
CA LYS A 89 -15.18 -24.76 5.90
C LYS A 89 -13.96 -25.53 6.46
N TYR A 90 -13.32 -25.01 7.50
CA TYR A 90 -12.10 -25.56 8.10
C TYR A 90 -12.32 -26.18 9.48
N GLU A 91 -13.56 -26.28 9.96
CA GLU A 91 -13.86 -26.84 11.26
C GLU A 91 -14.21 -28.34 11.14
N ALA A 92 -13.66 -29.15 12.05
CA ALA A 92 -13.86 -30.59 12.05
C ALA A 92 -15.34 -30.95 12.30
N SER A 93 -15.90 -31.79 11.42
CA SER A 93 -17.27 -32.29 11.57
C SER A 93 -17.43 -33.11 12.85
N GLU A 94 -16.43 -33.92 13.18
CA GLU A 94 -16.39 -34.75 14.39
C GLU A 94 -15.41 -34.21 15.44
N PRO A 95 -15.76 -34.27 16.75
CA PRO A 95 -14.84 -33.94 17.82
C PRO A 95 -13.63 -34.87 17.81
N PHE A 96 -12.43 -34.32 17.98
CA PHE A 96 -11.21 -35.13 18.11
C PHE A 96 -11.33 -36.07 19.32
N ARG A 97 -11.08 -37.36 19.10
CA ARG A 97 -10.95 -38.36 20.17
C ARG A 97 -9.58 -39.02 20.08
N SER A 98 -8.83 -38.99 21.17
CA SER A 98 -7.54 -39.68 21.26
C SER A 98 -7.75 -41.18 21.04
N ARG A 99 -6.79 -41.82 20.37
CA ARG A 99 -6.85 -43.26 20.13
C ARG A 99 -6.57 -43.99 21.44
N LYS A 100 -7.30 -45.08 21.71
CA LYS A 100 -7.15 -45.86 22.94
C LYS A 100 -5.68 -46.25 23.14
N GLY A 101 -5.07 -45.74 24.21
CA GLY A 101 -3.66 -45.98 24.56
C GLY A 101 -2.71 -44.79 24.36
N ASP A 102 -3.22 -43.64 23.91
CA ASP A 102 -2.45 -42.39 23.97
C ASP A 102 -2.26 -41.98 25.44
N ARG A 103 -1.00 -41.83 25.86
CA ARG A 103 -0.61 -41.73 27.29
C ARG A 103 -0.58 -40.27 27.77
N PHE A 104 -1.08 -39.34 26.97
CA PHE A 104 -1.01 -37.90 27.20
C PHE A 104 -2.38 -37.23 27.33
N SER A 105 -3.43 -37.98 27.70
CA SER A 105 -4.72 -37.45 28.15
C SER A 105 -5.03 -37.87 29.58
#